data_AF-A0A4Q3RAG6-F1
#
_entry.id   AF-A0A4Q3RAG6-F1
#
_cell.length_a   1.000
_cell.length_b   1.000
_cell.length_c   1.000
_cell.angle_alpha   90.00
_cell.angle_beta   90.00
_cell.angle_gamma   90.00
#
_symmetry.space_group_name_H-M   'P 1'
#
loop_
_entity.id
_entity.type
_entity.pdbx_description
1 polymer ?
#
loop_
_entity_poly.entity_id
_entity_poly.type
_entity_poly.pdbx_seq_one_letter_code
_entity_poly.pdbx_strand_id
1 'polypeptide(L)' 'AAEGKKLKFVASFQDGKAAVGLKHIDPAHDFYHLYGKDNIVLFYTNRYPEQPMVIKGAGAGAEVTASGVFADIIRAARI' A
#
# COMPACT_ATOMS: atom_id res chain seq x y z
N ALA A 1 1.72 -24.25 10.75
CA ALA A 1 2.92 -23.41 10.61
C ALA A 1 3.88 -24.18 9.72
N ALA A 2 4.09 -23.77 8.45
CA ALA A 2 4.82 -24.64 7.50
C ALA A 2 5.86 -23.92 6.62
N GLU A 3 5.79 -22.60 6.37
CA GLU A 3 6.69 -21.96 5.39
C GLU A 3 7.23 -20.58 5.81
N GLY A 4 7.08 -20.17 7.08
CA GLY A 4 7.52 -18.83 7.51
C GLY A 4 6.79 -17.66 6.84
N LYS A 5 5.76 -17.91 6.02
CA LYS A 5 4.94 -16.91 5.35
C LYS A 5 3.92 -16.28 6.30
N LYS A 6 3.50 -15.05 6.01
CA LYS A 6 2.43 -14.33 6.72
C LYS A 6 1.21 -14.14 5.84
N LEU A 7 0.02 -14.32 6.41
CA LEU A 7 -1.20 -13.92 5.74
C LEU A 7 -1.37 -12.39 5.82
N LYS A 8 -1.64 -11.77 4.68
CA LYS A 8 -1.98 -10.35 4.56
C LYS A 8 -3.23 -10.19 3.69
N PHE A 9 -4.05 -9.19 4.00
CA PHE A 9 -5.19 -8.81 3.17
C PHE A 9 -4.71 -7.80 2.12
N VAL A 10 -4.77 -8.19 0.85
CA VAL A 10 -4.14 -7.45 -0.25
C VAL A 10 -5.19 -7.11 -1.30
N ALA A 11 -5.14 -5.88 -1.78
CA ALA A 11 -5.82 -5.45 -3.00
C ALA A 11 -4.80 -5.33 -4.14
N SER A 12 -5.18 -5.72 -5.35
CA SER A 12 -4.38 -5.57 -6.57
C SER A 12 -5.23 -5.01 -7.69
N PHE A 13 -4.64 -4.15 -8.50
CA PHE A 13 -5.24 -3.67 -9.74
C PHE A 13 -4.23 -3.81 -10.87
N GLN A 14 -4.55 -4.64 -11.86
CA GLN A 14 -3.68 -4.92 -12.99
C GLN A 14 -4.53 -5.15 -14.24
N ASP A 15 -4.13 -4.56 -15.37
CA ASP A 15 -4.79 -4.75 -16.68
C ASP A 15 -6.31 -4.54 -16.63
N GLY A 16 -6.74 -3.49 -15.91
CA GLY A 16 -8.15 -3.15 -15.74
C GLY A 16 -8.92 -4.06 -14.77
N LYS A 17 -8.27 -5.03 -14.12
CA LYS A 17 -8.90 -6.00 -13.22
C LYS A 17 -8.51 -5.73 -11.77
N ALA A 18 -9.52 -5.59 -10.93
CA ALA A 18 -9.36 -5.48 -9.48
C ALA A 18 -9.57 -6.85 -8.80
N ALA A 19 -8.75 -7.15 -7.80
CA ALA A 19 -8.94 -8.30 -6.92
C ALA A 19 -8.58 -7.91 -5.48
N VAL A 20 -9.26 -8.53 -4.52
CA VAL A 20 -9.02 -8.33 -3.09
C VAL A 20 -9.11 -9.67 -2.39
N GLY A 21 -8.20 -9.96 -1.46
CA GLY A 21 -8.30 -11.15 -0.63
C GLY A 21 -7.05 -11.42 0.19
N LEU A 22 -7.09 -12.54 0.92
CA LEU A 22 -5.94 -13.01 1.68
C LEU A 22 -4.86 -13.58 0.75
N LYS A 23 -3.61 -13.21 1.02
CA LYS A 23 -2.42 -13.68 0.30
C LYS A 23 -1.37 -14.15 1.30
N HIS A 24 -0.68 -15.24 0.95
CA HIS A 24 0.51 -15.70 1.66
C HIS A 24 1.71 -14.89 1.17
N ILE A 25 2.31 -14.13 2.08
CA ILE A 25 3.43 -13.24 1.80
C ILE A 25 4.72 -13.89 2.29
N ASP A 26 5.68 -13.98 1.38
CA ASP A 26 7.01 -14.51 1.62
C ASP A 26 7.87 -13.55 2.48
N PRO A 27 8.76 -14.05 3.35
CA PRO A 27 9.71 -13.21 4.10
C PRO A 27 10.45 -12.16 3.27
N ALA A 28 10.78 -12.45 2.01
CA ALA A 28 11.50 -11.53 1.14
C ALA A 28 10.62 -10.42 0.53
N HIS A 29 9.30 -10.49 0.65
CA HIS A 29 8.37 -9.58 0.00
C HIS A 29 8.11 -8.33 0.87
N ASP A 30 7.98 -7.14 0.25
CA ASP A 30 7.82 -5.85 0.96
C ASP A 30 6.67 -5.83 1.99
N PHE A 31 5.57 -6.51 1.66
CA PHE A 31 4.41 -6.69 2.55
C PHE A 31 4.68 -7.50 3.82
N TYR A 32 5.78 -8.24 3.90
CA TYR A 32 6.05 -9.13 5.03
C TYR A 32 6.32 -8.36 6.32
N HIS A 33 6.99 -7.21 6.18
CA HIS A 33 7.36 -6.29 7.25
C HIS A 33 6.35 -5.13 7.41
N LEU A 34 5.09 -5.38 7.04
CA LEU A 34 3.98 -4.51 7.41
C LEU A 34 3.58 -4.78 8.86
N TYR A 35 3.77 -3.78 9.73
CA TYR A 35 3.53 -3.86 11.18
C TYR A 35 2.55 -2.76 11.61
N GLY A 36 1.78 -3.03 12.67
CA GLY A 36 0.89 -2.04 13.27
C GLY A 36 -0.20 -1.57 12.32
N LYS A 37 -0.37 -0.23 12.23
CA LYS A 37 -1.41 0.44 11.45
C LYS A 37 -0.90 0.95 10.09
N ASP A 38 0.30 0.55 9.70
CA ASP A 38 0.87 0.95 8.41
C ASP A 38 0.14 0.26 7.27
N ASN A 39 -0.08 1.02 6.20
CA ASN A 39 -0.45 0.50 4.89
C ASN A 39 0.72 0.67 3.93
N ILE A 40 0.71 -0.13 2.87
CA ILE A 40 1.75 -0.14 1.85
C ILE A 40 1.12 -0.33 0.48
N VAL A 41 1.63 0.40 -0.51
CA VAL A 41 1.20 0.31 -1.92
C VAL A 41 2.44 0.20 -2.79
N LEU A 42 2.43 -0.78 -3.69
CA LEU A 42 3.49 -1.01 -4.69
C LEU A 42 2.96 -0.54 -6.04
N PHE A 43 3.64 0.43 -6.65
CA PHE A 43 3.35 0.89 -8.00
C PHE A 43 4.36 0.31 -8.97
N TYR A 44 3.88 -0.58 -9.83
CA TYR A 44 4.60 -1.03 -11.01
C TYR A 44 4.22 -0.14 -12.19
N THR A 45 5.22 0.40 -12.89
CA THR A 45 5.01 1.32 -14.03
C THR A 45 6.04 1.03 -15.11
N ASN A 46 5.88 1.61 -16.30
CA ASN A 46 6.87 1.48 -17.37
C ASN A 46 8.28 1.97 -16.97
N ARG A 47 8.37 2.88 -15.99
CA ARG A 47 9.65 3.37 -15.44
C ARG A 47 10.17 2.54 -14.28
N TYR A 48 9.29 1.79 -13.62
CA TYR A 48 9.57 0.94 -12.46
C TYR A 48 8.99 -0.46 -12.70
N PRO A 49 9.50 -1.22 -13.69
CA PRO A 49 8.90 -2.50 -14.07
C PRO A 49 9.28 -3.66 -13.14
N GLU A 50 10.49 -3.64 -12.58
CA GLU A 50 11.01 -4.73 -11.72
C GLU A 50 10.98 -4.36 -10.25
N GLN A 51 11.53 -3.20 -9.90
CA GLN A 51 11.51 -2.66 -8.55
C GLN A 51 10.38 -1.62 -8.46
N PRO A 52 9.27 -1.95 -7.78
CA PRO A 52 8.13 -1.05 -7.71
C PRO A 52 8.48 0.19 -6.89
N MET A 53 7.78 1.29 -7.16
CA MET A 53 7.76 2.40 -6.22
C MET A 53 6.93 2.00 -5.01
N VAL A 54 7.56 1.95 -3.84
CA VAL A 54 6.92 1.57 -2.58
C VAL A 54 6.53 2.81 -1.80
N ILE A 55 5.22 2.96 -1.53
CA ILE A 55 4.71 3.98 -0.60
C ILE A 55 4.24 3.28 0.66
N LYS A 56 4.83 3.63 1.81
CA LYS A 56 4.50 3.07 3.12
C LYS A 56 4.28 4.18 4.14
N GLY A 57 3.29 4.00 5.01
CA GLY A 57 3.06 4.89 6.15
C GLY A 57 1.77 4.54 6.87
N ALA A 58 1.43 5.34 7.89
CA ALA A 58 0.20 5.14 8.66
C ALA A 58 -1.03 5.19 7.75
N GLY A 59 -1.80 4.09 7.73
CA GLY A 59 -3.00 3.96 6.91
C GLY A 59 -4.27 4.51 7.55
N ALA A 60 -4.22 4.79 8.85
CA ALA A 60 -5.35 5.29 9.62
C ALA A 60 -4.88 6.06 10.86
N GLY A 61 -5.69 7.02 11.30
CA GLY A 61 -5.47 7.84 12.49
C GLY A 61 -6.01 9.25 12.26
N ALA A 62 -6.64 9.85 13.28
CA ALA A 62 -7.35 11.11 13.11
C ALA A 62 -6.46 12.22 12.52
N GLU A 63 -5.25 12.40 13.05
CA GLU A 63 -4.31 13.44 12.58
C GLU A 63 -3.79 13.18 11.17
N VAL A 64 -3.44 11.93 10.84
CA VAL A 64 -2.92 11.57 9.51
C VAL A 64 -4.00 11.60 8.43
N THR A 65 -5.25 11.27 8.80
CA THR A 65 -6.38 11.41 7.89
C THR A 65 -6.72 12.88 7.67
N ALA A 66 -6.72 13.70 8.73
CA ALA A 66 -6.98 15.15 8.63
C ALA A 66 -5.93 15.86 7.76
N SER A 67 -4.65 15.50 7.88
CA SER A 67 -3.58 16.09 7.07
C SER A 67 -3.74 15.77 5.58
N GLY A 68 -4.19 14.56 5.23
CA GLY A 68 -4.52 14.18 3.85
C GLY A 68 -5.62 15.06 3.26
N VAL A 69 -6.74 15.22 3.98
CA VAL A 69 -7.85 16.09 3.56
C VAL A 69 -7.39 17.55 3.45
N PHE A 70 -6.59 18.03 4.39
CA PHE A 70 -6.08 19.39 4.35
C PHE A 70 -5.17 19.65 3.15
N ALA A 71 -4.32 18.68 2.77
CA ALA A 71 -3.51 18.78 1.56
C ALA A 71 -4.37 18.88 0.29
N ASP A 72 -5.52 18.18 0.24
CA ASP A 72 -6.48 18.31 -0.86
C ASP A 72 -7.12 19.70 -0.92
N ILE A 73 -7.47 20.29 0.23
CA ILE A 73 -7.99 21.66 0.31
C ILE A 73 -6.98 22.66 -0.25
N ILE A 74 -5.71 22.57 0.17
CA ILE A 74 -4.64 23.44 -0.35
C ILE A 74 -4.50 23.30 -1.87
N ARG A 75 -4.54 22.06 -2.37
CA ARG A 75 -4.45 21.79 -3.82
C ARG A 75 -5.64 22.35 -4.59
N ALA A 76 -6.87 22.21 -4.07
CA ALA A 76 -8.07 22.73 -4.70
C ALA A 76 -8.15 24.28 -4.68
N ALA A 77 -7.62 24.92 -3.64
CA ALA A 77 -7.61 26.38 -3.51
C ALA A 77 -6.50 27.08 -4.31
N ARG A 78 -5.52 26.32 -4.84
CA ARG A 78 -4.44 26.83 -5.70
C ARG A 78 -4.81 26.87 -7.18
N ILE A 79 -6.06 26.54 -7.51
CA ILE A 79 -6.65 26.63 -8.85
C ILE A 79 -7.09 28.07 -9.11
#